data_AF-A0A974NIH7-F1
#
_entry.id   AF-A0A974NIH7-F1
#
_cell.length_a   1.000
_cell.length_b   1.000
_cell.length_c   1.000
_cell.angle_alpha   90.00
_cell.angle_beta   90.00
_cell.angle_gamma   90.00
#
_symmetry.space_group_name_H-M   'P 1'
#
loop_
_entity.id
_entity.type
_entity.pdbx_description
1 polymer ?
#
loop_
_entity_poly.entity_id
_entity_poly.type
_entity_poly.pdbx_seq_one_letter_code
_entity_poly.pdbx_strand_id
1 'polypeptide(L)'
;MENNNRNEIEKVLTKLGIEQLNVISDILRIENLNELEKRYTLSFPKEYKEFILSFDEIFFENEIEFKPIKPSPLTTHEGKQYFDGFYGLNSLSEQIECYESRIPNCLIPIGECPGGNLICLGVKEVALGKIYFWNHENELRAKLLVGEDEPIDDINLYWSNLHLVADTFMDFLNKLEINQDNVEDGDIDVDDVELWLDDDLLDN
;
A
#
# COMPACT_ATOMS: atom_id res chain seq x y z
N MET A 1 13.56 22.44 9.67
CA MET A 1 12.83 22.00 8.47
C MET A 1 12.53 20.51 8.51
N GLU A 2 13.38 19.66 9.11
CA GLU A 2 13.12 18.21 9.33
C GLU A 2 11.87 17.92 10.15
N ASN A 3 11.58 18.71 11.20
CA ASN A 3 10.37 18.51 12.03
C ASN A 3 9.01 18.68 11.31
N ASN A 4 8.94 19.23 10.09
CA ASN A 4 7.63 19.47 9.46
C ASN A 4 7.04 18.19 8.85
N ASN A 5 7.83 17.46 8.04
CA ASN A 5 7.36 16.27 7.34
C ASN A 5 6.91 15.19 8.32
N ARG A 6 7.69 14.97 9.39
CA ARG A 6 7.35 13.98 10.40
C ARG A 6 6.02 14.26 11.09
N ASN A 7 5.82 15.49 11.52
CA ASN A 7 4.57 15.91 12.17
C ASN A 7 3.38 15.81 11.23
N GLU A 8 3.58 16.02 9.93
CA GLU A 8 2.55 15.84 8.91
C GLU A 8 2.20 14.36 8.72
N ILE A 9 3.21 13.49 8.62
CA ILE A 9 3.00 12.04 8.52
C ILE A 9 2.28 11.51 9.77
N GLU A 10 2.74 11.89 10.96
CA GLU A 10 2.11 11.51 12.24
C GLU A 10 0.63 11.93 12.27
N LYS A 11 0.31 13.17 11.88
CA LYS A 11 -1.09 13.63 11.80
C LYS A 11 -1.94 12.82 10.84
N VAL A 12 -1.38 12.37 9.71
CA VAL A 12 -2.12 11.52 8.76
C VAL A 12 -2.34 10.15 9.37
N LEU A 13 -1.29 9.49 9.89
CA LEU A 13 -1.38 8.15 10.46
C LEU A 13 -2.34 8.08 11.66
N THR A 14 -2.33 9.09 12.53
CA THR A 14 -3.29 9.16 13.64
C THR A 14 -4.74 9.25 13.16
N LYS A 15 -5.02 9.93 12.04
CA LYS A 15 -6.38 9.96 11.46
C LYS A 15 -6.80 8.61 10.89
N LEU A 16 -5.85 7.75 10.54
CA LEU A 16 -6.10 6.39 10.03
C LEU A 16 -6.21 5.35 11.15
N GLY A 17 -6.20 5.79 12.42
CA GLY A 17 -6.36 4.91 13.58
C GLY A 17 -5.06 4.31 14.12
N ILE A 18 -3.90 4.79 13.68
CA ILE A 18 -2.62 4.34 14.25
C ILE A 18 -2.38 5.04 15.58
N GLU A 19 -2.55 4.31 16.68
CA GLU A 19 -2.30 4.78 18.04
C GLU A 19 -0.84 4.58 18.44
N GLN A 20 -0.27 5.59 19.11
CA GLN A 20 1.05 5.52 19.77
C GLN A 20 2.22 5.15 18.84
N LEU A 21 2.69 6.14 18.09
CA LEU A 21 3.89 6.02 17.27
C LEU A 21 5.12 6.06 18.19
N ASN A 22 5.70 4.89 18.48
CA ASN A 22 7.00 4.85 19.11
C ASN A 22 8.00 5.53 18.16
N VAL A 23 8.55 6.64 18.62
CA VAL A 23 9.56 7.38 17.86
C VAL A 23 10.85 6.56 17.89
N ILE A 24 11.05 5.69 16.91
CA ILE A 24 12.24 4.84 16.85
C ILE A 24 13.24 5.39 15.83
N SER A 25 13.89 6.51 16.16
CA SER A 25 15.11 6.89 15.45
C SER A 25 16.34 6.38 16.22
N ASP A 26 16.76 5.15 15.91
CA ASP A 26 18.03 4.59 16.35
C ASP A 26 19.09 4.74 15.24
N ILE A 27 20.35 4.98 15.64
CA ILE A 27 21.53 5.07 14.74
C ILE A 27 21.62 3.81 13.87
N LEU A 28 21.35 2.62 14.45
CA LEU A 28 21.38 1.36 13.74
C LEU A 28 20.37 1.31 12.57
N ARG A 29 19.18 1.90 12.74
CA ARG A 29 18.17 1.94 11.66
C ARG A 29 18.60 2.85 10.51
N ILE A 30 19.23 3.98 10.84
CA ILE A 30 19.81 4.89 9.84
C ILE A 30 20.92 4.18 9.07
N GLU A 31 21.79 3.44 9.75
CA GLU A 31 22.83 2.63 9.13
C GLU A 31 22.23 1.55 8.21
N ASN A 32 21.25 0.77 8.69
CA ASN A 32 20.56 -0.25 7.90
C ASN A 32 19.89 0.33 6.64
N LEU A 33 19.21 1.48 6.76
CA LEU A 33 18.59 2.16 5.60
C LEU A 33 19.64 2.61 4.58
N ASN A 34 20.76 3.16 5.04
CA ASN A 34 21.88 3.56 4.18
C ASN A 34 22.54 2.35 3.50
N GLU A 35 22.64 1.21 4.19
CA GLU A 35 23.12 -0.04 3.61
C GLU A 35 22.18 -0.57 2.53
N LEU A 36 20.86 -0.46 2.75
CA LEU A 36 19.85 -0.86 1.77
C LEU A 36 19.90 0.03 0.52
N GLU A 37 20.05 1.36 0.66
CA GLU A 37 20.28 2.27 -0.48
C GLU A 37 21.53 1.87 -1.27
N LYS A 38 22.63 1.53 -0.60
CA LYS A 38 23.87 1.11 -1.26
C LYS A 38 23.73 -0.23 -1.95
N ARG A 39 23.16 -1.23 -1.27
CA ARG A 39 23.05 -2.62 -1.75
C ARG A 39 22.27 -2.69 -3.06
N TYR A 40 21.15 -1.98 -3.14
CA TYR A 40 20.27 -2.00 -4.32
C TYR A 40 20.43 -0.77 -5.23
N THR A 41 21.40 0.11 -4.92
CA THR A 41 21.65 1.38 -5.63
C THR A 41 20.37 2.23 -5.75
N LEU A 42 19.71 2.46 -4.62
CA LEU A 42 18.43 3.18 -4.53
C LEU A 42 18.64 4.63 -4.09
N SER A 43 17.67 5.49 -4.41
CA SER A 43 17.55 6.80 -3.81
C SER A 43 16.16 6.94 -3.18
N PHE A 44 16.09 6.89 -1.85
CA PHE A 44 14.83 7.11 -1.17
C PHE A 44 14.47 8.59 -1.11
N PRO A 45 13.24 8.96 -1.49
CA PRO A 45 12.69 10.28 -1.24
C PRO A 45 12.73 10.63 0.24
N LYS A 46 12.91 11.91 0.54
CA LYS A 46 13.07 12.39 1.92
C LYS A 46 11.87 12.03 2.79
N GLU A 47 10.66 12.17 2.25
CA GLU A 47 9.40 11.87 2.93
C GLU A 47 9.32 10.39 3.33
N TYR A 48 9.74 9.49 2.43
CA TYR A 48 9.75 8.05 2.71
C TYR A 48 10.81 7.67 3.75
N LYS A 49 12.00 8.31 3.70
CA LYS A 49 13.03 8.10 4.73
C LYS A 49 12.54 8.52 6.11
N GLU A 50 11.88 9.69 6.20
CA GLU A 50 11.29 10.15 7.45
C GLU A 50 10.24 9.15 7.97
N PHE A 51 9.41 8.62 7.06
CA PHE A 51 8.39 7.62 7.38
C PHE A 51 9.00 6.32 7.93
N ILE A 52 9.86 5.66 7.16
CA ILE A 52 10.38 4.34 7.52
C ILE A 52 11.27 4.39 8.76
N LEU A 53 11.96 5.52 9.00
CA LEU A 53 12.75 5.71 10.21
C LEU A 53 11.88 6.02 11.43
N SER A 54 10.76 6.73 11.27
CA SER A 54 9.94 7.16 12.42
C SER A 54 8.83 6.18 12.79
N PHE A 55 8.29 5.44 11.82
CA PHE A 55 7.07 4.64 11.99
C PHE A 55 7.23 3.17 11.57
N ASP A 56 8.28 2.86 10.82
CA ASP A 56 8.63 1.50 10.40
C ASP A 56 7.50 0.78 9.63
N GLU A 57 7.03 -0.36 10.16
CA GLU A 57 5.95 -1.17 9.60
C GLU A 57 4.60 -0.70 10.13
N ILE A 58 3.62 -0.59 9.23
CA ILE A 58 2.25 -0.21 9.60
C ILE A 58 1.28 -1.09 8.83
N PHE A 59 0.45 -1.84 9.53
CA PHE A 59 -0.73 -2.47 8.97
C PHE A 59 -1.96 -1.91 9.68
N PHE A 60 -2.98 -1.58 8.91
CA PHE A 60 -4.15 -0.90 9.43
C PHE A 60 -5.17 -1.92 9.94
N GLU A 61 -5.72 -1.67 11.13
CA GLU A 61 -6.86 -2.43 11.63
C GLU A 61 -8.17 -2.01 10.93
N ASN A 62 -8.25 -0.73 10.56
CA ASN A 62 -9.34 -0.20 9.76
C ASN A 62 -9.12 -0.56 8.28
N GLU A 63 -10.20 -0.73 7.54
CA GLU A 63 -10.12 -0.83 6.09
C GLU A 63 -9.71 0.53 5.51
N ILE A 64 -8.53 0.61 4.91
CA ILE A 64 -8.01 1.83 4.30
C ILE A 64 -8.20 1.77 2.79
N GLU A 65 -8.62 2.91 2.24
CA GLU A 65 -8.77 3.12 0.82
C GLU A 65 -8.06 4.39 0.34
N PHE A 66 -7.84 4.49 -0.96
CA PHE A 66 -7.25 5.65 -1.62
C PHE A 66 -7.79 5.84 -3.04
N LYS A 67 -7.74 7.08 -3.53
CA LYS A 67 -8.09 7.44 -4.90
C LYS A 67 -6.85 7.69 -5.77
N PRO A 68 -6.46 6.77 -6.67
CA PRO A 68 -5.25 6.93 -7.47
C PRO A 68 -5.38 8.04 -8.53
N ILE A 69 -4.25 8.64 -8.95
CA ILE A 69 -4.21 9.58 -10.09
C ILE A 69 -4.68 8.90 -11.38
N LYS A 70 -4.27 7.65 -11.62
CA LYS A 70 -4.70 6.84 -12.76
C LYS A 70 -5.41 5.58 -12.25
N PRO A 71 -6.65 5.31 -12.69
CA PRO A 71 -7.35 4.10 -12.30
C PRO A 71 -6.63 2.85 -12.82
N SER A 72 -6.80 1.75 -12.10
CA SER A 72 -6.46 0.40 -12.51
C SER A 72 -7.74 -0.42 -12.76
N PRO A 73 -7.64 -1.63 -13.35
CA PRO A 73 -8.79 -2.52 -13.46
C PRO A 73 -9.44 -2.90 -12.11
N LEU A 74 -8.73 -2.71 -10.99
CA LEU A 74 -9.23 -2.98 -9.63
C LEU A 74 -9.81 -1.74 -8.95
N THR A 75 -9.82 -0.59 -9.62
CA THR A 75 -10.45 0.62 -9.08
C THR A 75 -11.97 0.44 -9.03
N THR A 76 -12.56 0.71 -7.86
CA THR A 76 -14.00 0.61 -7.61
C THR A 76 -14.78 1.61 -8.46
N HIS A 77 -16.10 1.46 -8.51
CA HIS A 77 -16.99 2.39 -9.22
C HIS A 77 -16.89 3.84 -8.69
N GLU A 78 -16.51 4.01 -7.42
CA GLU A 78 -16.26 5.33 -6.79
C GLU A 78 -14.87 5.91 -7.11
N GLY A 79 -14.04 5.14 -7.81
CA GLY A 79 -12.68 5.53 -8.15
C GLY A 79 -11.66 5.21 -7.05
N LYS A 80 -11.95 4.26 -6.15
CA LYS A 80 -11.09 3.95 -4.99
C LYS A 80 -10.43 2.58 -5.10
N GLN A 81 -9.38 2.36 -4.33
CA GLN A 81 -8.68 1.09 -4.17
C GLN A 81 -8.30 0.89 -2.70
N TYR A 82 -8.15 -0.36 -2.27
CA TYR A 82 -7.82 -0.71 -0.89
C TYR A 82 -6.33 -0.85 -0.65
N PHE A 83 -5.90 -0.63 0.59
CA PHE A 83 -4.51 -0.69 1.01
C PHE A 83 -4.40 -1.31 2.41
N ASP A 84 -3.57 -2.34 2.56
CA ASP A 84 -3.48 -3.11 3.80
C ASP A 84 -2.41 -2.53 4.75
N GLY A 85 -1.28 -2.08 4.19
CA GLY A 85 -0.18 -1.60 5.02
C GLY A 85 1.14 -1.39 4.30
N PHE A 86 2.08 -0.80 5.03
CA PHE A 86 3.46 -0.54 4.65
C PHE A 86 4.41 -1.56 5.25
N TYR A 87 5.38 -2.01 4.46
CA TYR A 87 6.48 -2.84 4.93
C TYR A 87 7.48 -2.06 5.78
N GLY A 88 7.96 -2.67 6.86
CA GLY A 88 9.04 -2.12 7.68
C GLY A 88 10.42 -2.28 7.08
N LEU A 89 11.41 -1.65 7.70
CA LEU A 89 12.80 -1.66 7.26
C LEU A 89 13.40 -3.07 7.21
N ASN A 90 13.03 -3.92 8.17
CA ASN A 90 13.55 -5.29 8.26
C ASN A 90 13.00 -6.19 7.14
N SER A 91 11.73 -6.02 6.77
CA SER A 91 11.08 -6.82 5.72
C SER A 91 11.33 -6.26 4.32
N LEU A 92 11.66 -4.97 4.18
CA LEU A 92 11.84 -4.32 2.88
C LEU A 92 12.89 -5.00 1.98
N SER A 93 14.01 -5.46 2.54
CA SER A 93 15.03 -6.18 1.75
C SER A 93 14.48 -7.49 1.20
N GLU A 94 13.73 -8.25 1.99
CA GLU A 94 13.11 -9.50 1.57
C GLU A 94 12.06 -9.26 0.48
N GLN A 95 11.29 -8.18 0.60
CA GLN A 95 10.31 -7.79 -0.41
C GLN A 95 10.98 -7.37 -1.73
N ILE A 96 12.05 -6.58 -1.67
CA ILE A 96 12.82 -6.21 -2.87
C ILE A 96 13.36 -7.46 -3.58
N GLU A 97 13.92 -8.41 -2.83
CA GLU A 97 14.45 -9.67 -3.36
C GLU A 97 13.32 -10.58 -3.92
N CYS A 98 12.19 -10.67 -3.23
CA CYS A 98 11.03 -11.50 -3.63
C CYS A 98 10.44 -11.05 -4.98
N TYR A 99 10.42 -9.73 -5.23
CA TYR A 99 9.87 -9.14 -6.45
C TYR A 99 10.96 -8.74 -7.45
N GLU A 100 12.21 -9.12 -7.22
CA GLU A 100 13.27 -8.99 -8.21
C GLU A 100 12.84 -9.68 -9.51
N SER A 101 13.10 -9.04 -10.66
CA SER A 101 12.67 -9.49 -11.99
C SER A 101 11.15 -9.49 -12.27
N ARG A 102 10.30 -9.13 -11.31
CA ARG A 102 8.84 -8.99 -11.49
C ARG A 102 8.37 -7.53 -11.56
N ILE A 103 9.16 -6.63 -11.00
CA ILE A 103 8.92 -5.19 -10.96
C ILE A 103 10.10 -4.47 -11.64
N PRO A 104 9.86 -3.42 -12.44
CA PRO A 104 10.94 -2.57 -12.95
C PRO A 104 11.87 -2.08 -11.84
N ASN A 105 13.19 -2.14 -12.07
CA ASN A 105 14.23 -1.87 -11.07
C ASN A 105 14.29 -0.41 -10.57
N CYS A 106 13.54 0.49 -11.21
CA CYS A 106 13.35 1.87 -10.79
C CYS A 106 12.27 2.01 -9.72
N LEU A 107 11.56 0.93 -9.41
CA LEU A 107 10.54 0.82 -8.37
C LEU A 107 10.94 -0.24 -7.34
N ILE A 108 10.46 -0.09 -6.11
CA ILE A 108 10.47 -1.16 -5.11
C ILE A 108 9.09 -1.29 -4.45
N PRO A 109 8.69 -2.47 -3.99
CA PRO A 109 7.47 -2.62 -3.20
C PRO A 109 7.68 -1.99 -1.81
N ILE A 110 6.71 -1.19 -1.36
CA ILE A 110 6.74 -0.53 -0.04
C ILE A 110 5.50 -0.83 0.80
N GLY A 111 4.49 -1.48 0.22
CA GLY A 111 3.28 -1.88 0.93
C GLY A 111 2.41 -2.82 0.12
N GLU A 112 1.43 -3.40 0.80
CA GLU A 112 0.54 -4.44 0.30
C GLU A 112 -0.88 -3.91 0.06
N CYS A 113 -1.51 -4.45 -0.96
CA CYS A 113 -2.93 -4.28 -1.26
C CYS A 113 -3.58 -5.66 -1.40
N PRO A 114 -4.92 -5.76 -1.20
CA PRO A 114 -5.63 -7.03 -1.32
C PRO A 114 -5.40 -7.73 -2.67
N GLY A 115 -5.36 -9.06 -2.65
CA GLY A 115 -5.16 -9.89 -3.85
C GLY A 115 -3.70 -10.05 -4.28
N GLY A 116 -2.74 -9.78 -3.38
CA GLY A 116 -1.31 -9.83 -3.69
C GLY A 116 -0.81 -8.65 -4.52
N ASN A 117 -1.63 -7.59 -4.60
CA ASN A 117 -1.29 -6.34 -5.24
C ASN A 117 -0.34 -5.52 -4.35
N LEU A 118 0.38 -4.57 -4.93
CA LEU A 118 1.40 -3.82 -4.17
C LEU A 118 1.30 -2.32 -4.42
N ILE A 119 1.72 -1.55 -3.42
CA ILE A 119 2.15 -0.17 -3.61
C ILE A 119 3.66 -0.13 -3.75
N CYS A 120 4.12 0.47 -4.84
CA CYS A 120 5.52 0.60 -5.19
C CYS A 120 5.98 2.06 -5.16
N LEU A 121 7.21 2.27 -4.68
CA LEU A 121 7.88 3.56 -4.64
C LEU A 121 8.92 3.65 -5.75
N GLY A 122 8.87 4.74 -6.51
CA GLY A 122 9.93 5.07 -7.44
C GLY A 122 11.18 5.57 -6.73
N VAL A 123 12.30 4.89 -6.99
CA VAL A 123 13.59 5.06 -6.31
C VAL A 123 14.72 5.40 -7.27
N LYS A 124 14.45 5.46 -8.58
CA LYS A 124 15.42 5.83 -9.63
C LYS A 124 14.75 6.57 -10.79
N GLU A 125 15.57 7.29 -11.54
CA GLU A 125 15.23 7.83 -12.87
C GLU A 125 13.91 8.63 -12.90
N VAL A 126 13.09 8.44 -13.94
CA VAL A 126 11.85 9.17 -14.20
C VAL A 126 10.71 8.83 -13.22
N ALA A 127 10.88 7.74 -12.46
CA ALA A 127 9.92 7.29 -11.46
C ALA A 127 10.22 7.85 -10.06
N LEU A 128 11.43 8.37 -9.81
CA LEU A 128 11.89 8.81 -8.49
C LEU A 128 10.84 9.68 -7.77
N GLY A 129 10.42 9.25 -6.58
CA GLY A 129 9.43 9.93 -5.74
C GLY A 129 7.98 9.51 -5.96
N LYS A 130 7.64 9.00 -7.15
CA LYS A 130 6.26 8.66 -7.51
C LYS A 130 5.82 7.33 -6.90
N ILE A 131 4.52 7.20 -6.71
CA ILE A 131 3.89 6.01 -6.15
C ILE A 131 3.07 5.32 -7.23
N TYR A 132 3.25 4.01 -7.35
CA TYR A 132 2.58 3.19 -8.34
C TYR A 132 1.85 2.03 -7.66
N PHE A 133 0.68 1.69 -8.18
CA PHE A 133 -0.01 0.46 -7.87
C PHE A 133 0.46 -0.59 -8.88
N TRP A 134 0.93 -1.74 -8.38
CA TRP A 134 1.33 -2.88 -9.19
C TRP A 134 0.22 -3.94 -9.11
N ASN A 135 -0.39 -4.21 -10.27
CA ASN A 135 -1.46 -5.18 -10.43
C ASN A 135 -0.88 -6.59 -10.61
N HIS A 136 -1.09 -7.46 -9.62
CA HIS A 136 -0.58 -8.83 -9.58
C HIS A 136 -1.15 -9.69 -10.71
N GLU A 137 -2.46 -9.64 -10.93
CA GLU A 137 -3.14 -10.41 -11.98
C GLU A 137 -2.68 -10.04 -13.39
N ASN A 138 -2.13 -8.84 -13.56
CA ASN A 138 -1.64 -8.34 -14.83
C ASN A 138 -0.10 -8.39 -14.95
N GLU A 139 0.61 -9.04 -14.03
CA GLU A 139 2.07 -9.17 -14.10
C GLU A 139 2.52 -9.94 -15.36
N LEU A 140 3.75 -9.65 -15.83
CA LEU A 140 4.30 -10.28 -17.03
C LEU A 140 4.24 -11.81 -16.95
N ARG A 141 4.64 -12.39 -15.82
CA ARG A 141 4.64 -13.85 -15.65
C ARG A 141 3.24 -14.45 -15.78
N ALA A 142 2.22 -13.81 -15.20
CA ALA A 142 0.84 -14.24 -15.35
C ALA A 142 0.40 -14.20 -16.82
N LYS A 143 0.74 -13.11 -17.53
CA LYS A 143 0.42 -12.93 -18.96
C LYS A 143 1.09 -13.95 -19.87
N LEU A 144 2.35 -14.28 -19.61
CA LEU A 144 3.06 -15.33 -20.35
C LEU A 144 2.41 -16.71 -20.16
N LEU A 145 1.92 -17.03 -18.95
CA LEU A 145 1.29 -18.31 -18.66
C LEU A 145 -0.05 -18.49 -19.42
N VAL A 146 -0.79 -17.41 -19.63
CA VAL A 146 -2.07 -17.44 -20.37
C VAL A 146 -1.91 -17.14 -21.87
N GLY A 147 -0.68 -16.86 -22.33
CA GLY A 147 -0.38 -16.56 -23.73
C GLY A 147 -0.90 -15.20 -24.21
N GLU A 148 -1.06 -14.24 -23.30
CA GLU A 148 -1.54 -12.88 -23.60
C GLU A 148 -0.40 -11.89 -23.91
N ASP A 149 0.85 -12.22 -23.55
CA ASP A 149 2.04 -11.42 -23.87
C ASP A 149 3.18 -12.29 -24.40
N GLU A 150 4.19 -11.61 -24.97
CA GLU A 150 5.46 -12.20 -25.39
C GLU A 150 6.54 -12.01 -24.32
N PRO A 151 7.49 -12.97 -24.19
CA PRO A 151 8.59 -12.82 -23.25
C PRO A 151 9.42 -11.60 -23.63
N ILE A 152 9.79 -10.81 -22.62
CA ILE A 152 10.73 -9.70 -22.77
C ILE A 152 12.01 -10.04 -22.03
N ASP A 153 13.13 -9.54 -22.54
CA ASP A 153 14.45 -9.77 -21.94
C ASP A 153 14.75 -8.82 -20.77
N ASP A 154 14.00 -7.71 -20.66
CA ASP A 154 14.22 -6.68 -19.65
C ASP A 154 12.90 -6.27 -18.99
N ILE A 155 12.74 -6.61 -17.71
CA ILE A 155 11.56 -6.27 -16.91
C ILE A 155 11.30 -4.76 -16.84
N ASN A 156 12.34 -3.92 -17.03
CA ASN A 156 12.21 -2.46 -17.01
C ASN A 156 11.35 -1.91 -18.15
N LEU A 157 11.09 -2.72 -19.18
CA LEU A 157 10.21 -2.39 -20.29
C LEU A 157 8.74 -2.74 -20.02
N TYR A 158 8.44 -3.50 -18.97
CA TYR A 158 7.08 -3.91 -18.63
C TYR A 158 6.39 -2.93 -17.67
N TRP A 159 5.51 -2.09 -18.22
CA TRP A 159 4.73 -1.11 -17.44
C TRP A 159 3.21 -1.36 -17.49
N SER A 160 2.78 -2.43 -18.16
CA SER A 160 1.37 -2.70 -18.45
C SER A 160 0.52 -2.92 -17.20
N ASN A 161 1.13 -3.29 -16.06
CA ASN A 161 0.44 -3.51 -14.79
C ASN A 161 0.76 -2.47 -13.72
N LEU A 162 1.38 -1.35 -14.11
CA LEU A 162 1.74 -0.25 -13.21
C LEU A 162 0.83 0.95 -13.44
N HIS A 163 0.17 1.39 -12.37
CA HIS A 163 -0.76 2.52 -12.41
C HIS A 163 -0.28 3.62 -11.47
N LEU A 164 -0.17 4.85 -11.97
CA LEU A 164 0.29 5.98 -11.15
C LEU A 164 -0.76 6.32 -10.09
N VAL A 165 -0.37 6.25 -8.81
CA VAL A 165 -1.24 6.51 -7.66
C VAL A 165 -1.06 7.93 -7.14
N ALA A 166 0.18 8.38 -7.00
CA ALA A 166 0.53 9.68 -6.44
C ALA A 166 1.86 10.19 -6.99
N ASP A 167 2.05 11.51 -6.99
CA ASP A 167 3.30 12.11 -7.48
C ASP A 167 4.42 12.09 -6.42
N THR A 168 4.06 11.98 -5.14
CA THR A 168 4.99 11.88 -4.01
C THR A 168 4.47 10.92 -2.96
N PHE A 169 5.35 10.42 -2.09
CA PHE A 169 4.95 9.62 -0.93
C PHE A 169 3.98 10.37 0.00
N MET A 170 4.19 11.66 0.23
CA MET A 170 3.29 12.45 1.07
C MET A 170 1.93 12.70 0.39
N ASP A 171 1.90 12.87 -0.94
CA ASP A 171 0.65 12.91 -1.70
C ASP A 171 -0.11 11.59 -1.59
N PHE A 172 0.57 10.44 -1.62
CA PHE A 172 -0.07 9.14 -1.37
C PHE A 172 -0.65 9.05 0.04
N LEU A 173 0.12 9.37 1.08
CA LEU A 173 -0.36 9.36 2.46
C LEU A 173 -1.62 10.24 2.62
N ASN A 174 -1.64 11.43 2.01
CA ASN A 174 -2.79 12.33 2.09
C ASN A 174 -4.03 11.84 1.32
N LYS A 175 -3.90 10.81 0.46
CA LYS A 175 -5.04 10.18 -0.23
C LYS A 175 -5.64 9.02 0.54
N LEU A 176 -4.98 8.53 1.59
CA LEU A 176 -5.47 7.44 2.43
C LEU A 176 -6.64 7.94 3.29
N GLU A 177 -7.71 7.15 3.34
CA GLU A 177 -8.88 7.38 4.17
C GLU A 177 -9.41 6.06 4.72
N ILE A 178 -10.05 6.10 5.89
CA ILE A 178 -10.77 4.94 6.43
C ILE A 178 -12.05 4.78 5.61
N ASN A 179 -12.29 3.58 5.09
CA ASN A 179 -13.55 3.24 4.45
C ASN A 179 -14.67 3.28 5.51
N GLN A 180 -15.65 4.17 5.32
CA GLN A 180 -16.75 4.38 6.26
C GLN A 180 -17.88 3.37 6.09
N ASP A 181 -17.91 2.61 4.99
CA ASP A 181 -18.98 1.65 4.72
C ASP A 181 -18.91 0.39 5.60
N ASN A 182 -17.76 0.16 6.24
CA ASN A 182 -17.49 -0.96 7.15
C ASN A 182 -17.29 -0.54 8.61
N VAL A 183 -17.60 0.71 8.97
CA VAL A 183 -17.76 1.06 10.39
C VAL A 183 -19.06 0.39 10.81
N GLU A 184 -18.95 -0.77 11.47
CA GLU A 184 -20.10 -1.39 12.12
C GLU A 184 -20.86 -0.30 12.87
N ASP A 185 -22.13 -0.08 12.48
CA ASP A 185 -23.11 0.60 13.32
C ASP A 185 -23.13 -0.18 14.64
N GLY A 186 -22.27 0.22 15.58
CA GLY A 186 -22.38 -0.14 16.97
C GLY A 186 -23.74 0.33 17.43
N ASP A 187 -24.57 -0.64 17.81
CA ASP A 187 -25.99 -0.54 18.19
C ASP A 187 -27.00 -0.76 17.05
N ILE A 188 -27.04 -1.99 16.50
CA ILE A 188 -28.32 -2.56 16.05
C ILE A 188 -29.16 -2.79 17.30
N ASP A 189 -30.10 -1.88 17.55
CA ASP A 189 -31.16 -2.08 18.54
C ASP A 189 -32.04 -3.27 18.10
N VAL A 190 -31.81 -4.42 18.71
CA VAL A 190 -32.53 -5.68 18.45
C VAL A 190 -33.94 -5.67 19.03
N ASP A 191 -34.41 -4.57 19.62
CA ASP A 191 -35.71 -4.49 20.28
C ASP A 191 -36.91 -4.43 19.31
N ASP A 192 -36.70 -4.27 18.00
CA ASP A 192 -37.79 -4.16 17.00
C ASP A 192 -37.78 -5.28 15.92
N VAL A 193 -37.16 -6.43 16.17
CA VAL A 193 -37.39 -7.62 15.32
C VAL A 193 -38.67 -8.32 15.76
N GLU A 194 -39.80 -7.89 15.23
CA GLU A 194 -41.07 -8.62 15.34
C GLU A 194 -40.93 -9.94 14.56
N LEU A 195 -40.68 -11.03 15.28
CA LEU A 195 -40.62 -12.39 14.73
C LEU A 195 -42.03 -12.80 14.28
N TRP A 196 -42.32 -12.66 12.99
CA TRP A 196 -43.47 -13.32 12.36
C TRP A 196 -43.16 -14.81 12.26
N LEU A 197 -43.47 -15.56 13.31
CA LEU A 197 -43.58 -17.01 13.23
C LEU A 197 -44.82 -17.32 12.41
N ASP A 198 -44.64 -17.81 11.18
CA ASP A 198 -45.72 -18.44 10.43
C ASP A 198 -46.21 -19.66 11.24
N ASP A 199 -47.50 -19.70 11.53
CA ASP A 199 -48.20 -20.75 12.32
C ASP A 199 -48.09 -22.16 11.71
N ASP A 200 -47.48 -22.31 10.52
CA ASP A 200 -47.32 -23.57 9.79
C ASP A 200 -46.23 -24.51 10.37
N LEU A 201 -45.51 -24.09 11.41
CA LEU A 201 -44.45 -24.88 12.05
C LEU A 201 -44.86 -25.62 13.33
N LEU A 202 -46.14 -25.58 13.71
CA LEU A 202 -46.64 -26.27 14.91
C LEU A 202 -47.34 -27.61 14.68
N ASP A 203 -47.50 -28.07 13.44
CA ASP A 203 -48.09 -29.39 13.16
C ASP A 203 -47.14 -30.31 12.38
N ASN A 204 -46.30 -31.06 13.12
CA ASN A 204 -46.07 -32.51 12.95
C ASN A 204 -45.15 -33.10 14.02
#